data_AF-A0A2I5TD89-F1
#
_entry.id   AF-A0A2I5TD89-F1
#
_cell.length_a   1.000
_cell.length_b   1.000
_cell.length_c   1.000
_cell.angle_alpha   90.00
_cell.angle_beta   90.00
_cell.angle_gamma   90.00
#
_symmetry.space_group_name_H-M   'P 1'
#
loop_
_entity.id
_entity.type
_entity.pdbx_description
1 polymer ?
#
loop_
_entity_poly.entity_id
_entity_poly.type
_entity_poly.pdbx_seq_one_letter_code
_entity_poly.pdbx_strand_id
1 'polypeptide(L)'
;MGQQLRPERARFQAISLKGKWLTEAGFTDGMPLKIRIMPGCMVITAQNTRELWHCLEGLSIEPFDPDAAANWLNHYPGGLRFTE
;
A
#
# COMPACT_ATOMS: atom_id res chain seq x y z
N MET A 1 24.02 18.10 -20.94
CA MET A 1 22.85 18.89 -20.50
C MET A 1 21.77 17.93 -20.03
N GLY A 2 21.81 17.53 -18.75
CA GLY A 2 20.81 16.65 -18.16
C GLY A 2 19.57 17.46 -17.80
N GLN A 3 18.51 17.33 -18.57
CA GLN A 3 17.21 17.88 -18.17
C GLN A 3 16.67 16.99 -17.05
N GLN A 4 16.85 17.46 -15.82
CA GLN A 4 16.11 16.94 -14.68
C GLN A 4 14.64 17.26 -14.93
N LEU A 5 13.91 16.27 -15.47
CA LEU A 5 12.47 16.32 -15.64
C LEU A 5 11.87 16.56 -14.25
N ARG A 6 11.56 17.83 -13.95
CA ARG A 6 10.73 18.17 -12.80
C ARG A 6 9.39 17.53 -13.12
N PRO A 7 8.89 16.56 -12.33
CA PRO A 7 7.57 16.03 -12.58
C PRO A 7 6.63 17.23 -12.52
N GLU A 8 5.93 17.47 -13.64
CA GLU A 8 4.77 18.34 -13.69
C GLU A 8 3.95 17.99 -12.45
N ARG A 9 3.74 18.95 -11.55
CA ARG A 9 2.96 18.74 -10.33
C ARG A 9 1.56 18.40 -10.80
N ALA A 10 1.32 17.13 -11.04
CA ALA A 10 0.00 16.63 -11.27
C ALA A 10 -0.82 17.09 -10.08
N ARG A 11 -1.94 17.77 -10.35
CA ARG A 11 -2.82 18.43 -9.37
C ARG A 11 -3.58 17.37 -8.54
N PHE A 12 -2.88 16.39 -8.01
CA PHE A 12 -3.41 15.42 -7.08
C PHE A 12 -3.31 16.00 -5.68
N GLN A 13 -4.41 15.94 -4.93
CA GLN A 13 -4.39 16.20 -3.51
C GLN A 13 -3.62 15.05 -2.86
N ALA A 14 -2.35 15.29 -2.54
CA ALA A 14 -1.45 14.26 -2.03
C ALA A 14 -0.63 14.77 -0.84
N ILE A 15 -0.40 13.88 0.13
CA ILE A 15 0.52 14.12 1.24
C ILE A 15 1.86 13.48 0.86
N SER A 16 2.89 14.30 0.72
CA SER A 16 4.25 13.81 0.46
C SER A 16 4.99 13.57 1.77
N LEU A 17 5.27 12.31 2.11
CA LEU A 17 6.17 11.93 3.21
C LEU A 17 7.57 11.73 2.64
N LYS A 18 8.60 12.29 3.28
CA LYS A 18 10.00 12.21 2.83
C LYS A 18 10.97 12.10 3.99
N GLY A 19 12.11 11.45 3.75
CA GLY A 19 13.24 11.38 4.68
C GLY A 19 13.62 9.94 5.03
N LYS A 20 14.83 9.77 5.58
CA LYS A 20 15.39 8.47 5.99
C LYS A 20 14.57 7.80 7.10
N TRP A 21 13.90 8.59 7.92
CA TRP A 21 13.05 8.13 9.03
C TRP A 21 11.93 7.17 8.57
N LEU A 22 11.46 7.27 7.33
CA LEU A 22 10.43 6.37 6.81
C LEU A 22 10.93 4.93 6.83
N THR A 23 12.12 4.70 6.27
CA THR A 23 12.76 3.38 6.27
C THR A 23 13.10 2.91 7.68
N GLU A 24 13.56 3.81 8.55
CA GLU A 24 13.84 3.51 9.97
C GLU A 24 12.57 3.13 10.74
N ALA A 25 11.42 3.71 10.38
CA ALA A 25 10.09 3.37 10.91
C ALA A 25 9.46 2.14 10.24
N GLY A 26 10.20 1.44 9.37
CA GLY A 26 9.75 0.22 8.70
C GLY A 26 9.00 0.45 7.39
N PHE A 27 8.95 1.68 6.87
CA PHE A 27 8.34 1.98 5.58
C PHE A 27 9.34 1.83 4.42
N THR A 28 9.16 0.79 3.61
CA THR A 28 10.01 0.49 2.44
C THR A 28 9.24 0.62 1.12
N ASP A 29 9.95 0.87 0.02
CA ASP A 29 9.34 1.06 -1.29
C ASP A 29 8.60 -0.20 -1.79
N GLY A 30 7.35 0.00 -2.21
CA GLY A 30 6.48 -1.05 -2.74
C GLY A 30 5.80 -1.90 -1.67
N MET A 31 5.91 -1.55 -0.39
CA MET A 31 5.16 -2.22 0.66
C MET A 31 3.68 -1.77 0.67
N PRO A 32 2.73 -2.66 1.00
CA PRO A 32 1.34 -2.25 1.20
C PRO A 32 1.20 -1.42 2.48
N LEU A 33 0.28 -0.44 2.45
CA LEU A 33 0.00 0.45 3.58
C LEU A 33 -1.46 0.32 4.00
N LYS A 34 -1.70 0.30 5.30
CA LYS A 34 -3.04 0.43 5.88
C LYS A 34 -3.24 1.86 6.36
N ILE A 35 -4.24 2.53 5.78
CA ILE A 35 -4.64 3.89 6.14
C ILE A 35 -5.98 3.84 6.86
N ARG A 36 -6.03 4.40 8.07
CA ARG A 36 -7.27 4.53 8.85
C ARG A 36 -7.56 6.00 9.11
N ILE A 37 -8.78 6.41 8.80
CA ILE A 37 -9.26 7.77 9.03
C ILE A 37 -10.15 7.78 10.27
N MET A 38 -9.87 8.71 11.18
CA MET A 38 -10.63 8.98 12.39
C MET A 38 -10.90 10.49 12.48
N PRO A 39 -11.89 10.95 13.27
CA PRO A 39 -12.09 12.38 13.48
C PRO A 39 -10.81 13.06 13.97
N GLY A 40 -10.27 14.00 13.19
CA GLY A 40 -9.05 14.75 13.51
C GLY A 40 -7.73 13.97 13.35
N CYS A 41 -7.74 12.71 12.91
CA CYS A 41 -6.52 11.90 12.84
C CYS A 41 -6.52 10.96 11.62
N MET A 42 -5.37 10.86 10.97
CA MET A 42 -5.07 9.84 9.97
C MET A 42 -3.91 8.99 10.46
N VAL A 43 -4.13 7.68 10.52
CA VAL A 43 -3.13 6.70 10.95
C VAL A 43 -2.66 5.92 9.73
N ILE A 44 -1.36 5.95 9.46
CA ILE A 44 -0.72 5.20 8.36
C ILE A 44 0.18 4.15 8.99
N THR A 45 0.01 2.90 8.58
CA THR A 45 0.80 1.77 9.08
C THR A 45 1.30 0.92 7.92
N ALA A 46 2.53 0.43 8.03
CA ALA A 46 3.03 -0.65 7.21
C ALA A 46 2.11 -1.87 7.36
N GLN A 47 1.61 -2.39 6.24
CA GLN A 47 0.83 -3.63 6.25
C GLN A 47 1.76 -4.79 5.92
N ASN A 48 1.74 -5.83 6.75
CA ASN A 48 2.45 -7.05 6.43
C ASN A 48 1.65 -7.80 5.35
N THR A 49 2.30 -8.21 4.25
CA THR A 49 1.65 -8.95 3.17
C THR A 49 1.10 -10.31 3.62
N ARG A 50 1.59 -10.86 4.75
CA ARG A 50 1.03 -12.06 5.42
C ARG A 50 -0.35 -11.80 6.01
N GLU A 51 -0.59 -10.59 6.52
CA GLU A 51 -1.89 -10.16 7.05
C GLU A 51 -2.86 -9.74 5.94
N LEU A 52 -2.38 -9.64 4.70
CA LEU A 52 -3.18 -9.24 3.55
C LEU A 52 -4.32 -10.24 3.30
N TRP A 53 -4.06 -11.54 3.47
CA TRP A 53 -5.08 -12.57 3.36
C TRP A 53 -6.22 -12.38 4.37
N HIS A 54 -5.88 -12.20 5.65
CA HIS A 54 -6.86 -11.92 6.70
C HIS A 54 -7.59 -10.58 6.48
N CYS A 55 -6.94 -9.59 5.86
CA CYS A 55 -7.59 -8.36 5.46
C CYS A 55 -8.60 -8.59 4.32
N LEU A 56 -8.25 -9.41 3.32
CA LEU A 56 -9.16 -9.73 2.21
C LEU A 56 -10.41 -10.46 2.73
N GLU A 57 -10.24 -11.43 3.64
CA GLU A 57 -11.36 -12.06 4.35
C GLU A 57 -12.25 -11.02 5.05
N GLY A 58 -11.65 -10.13 5.85
CA GLY A 58 -12.39 -9.11 6.59
C GLY A 58 -13.02 -8.00 5.74
N LEU A 59 -12.66 -7.90 4.46
CA LEU A 59 -13.22 -6.96 3.49
C LEU A 59 -14.31 -7.58 2.61
N SER A 60 -14.49 -8.89 2.67
CA SER A 60 -15.46 -9.60 1.83
C SER A 60 -16.90 -9.30 2.27
N ILE A 61 -17.75 -8.97 1.31
CA ILE A 61 -19.20 -8.76 1.53
C ILE A 61 -19.95 -10.09 1.46
N GLU A 62 -19.43 -11.02 0.66
CA GLU A 62 -19.93 -12.38 0.47
C GLU A 62 -19.02 -13.39 1.20
N PRO A 63 -19.41 -14.69 1.30
CA PRO A 63 -18.52 -15.72 1.82
C PRO A 63 -17.18 -15.68 1.07
N PHE A 64 -16.09 -15.62 1.84
CA PHE A 64 -14.77 -15.46 1.26
C PHE A 64 -14.39 -16.69 0.43
N ASP A 65 -14.11 -16.47 -0.86
CA ASP A 65 -13.60 -17.49 -1.76
C ASP A 65 -12.06 -17.38 -1.82
N PRO A 66 -11.34 -18.36 -1.23
CA PRO A 66 -9.89 -18.34 -1.19
C PRO A 66 -9.26 -18.51 -2.59
N ASP A 67 -9.83 -19.32 -3.46
CA ASP A 67 -9.30 -19.57 -4.80
C ASP A 67 -9.44 -18.34 -5.69
N ALA A 68 -10.58 -17.65 -5.60
CA ALA A 68 -10.79 -16.38 -6.29
C ALA A 68 -9.81 -15.30 -5.80
N ALA A 69 -9.62 -15.19 -4.48
CA ALA A 69 -8.68 -14.25 -3.88
C ALA A 69 -7.23 -14.53 -4.30
N ALA A 70 -6.80 -15.79 -4.28
CA ALA A 70 -5.48 -16.20 -4.73
C ALA A 70 -5.27 -15.91 -6.22
N ASN A 71 -6.25 -16.23 -7.06
CA ASN A 71 -6.18 -15.94 -8.49
C ASN A 71 -6.07 -14.43 -8.76
N TRP A 72 -6.81 -13.61 -8.02
CA TRP A 72 -6.71 -12.15 -8.11
C TRP A 72 -5.31 -11.64 -7.70
N LEU A 73 -4.77 -12.14 -6.58
CA LEU A 73 -3.42 -11.76 -6.12
C LEU A 73 -2.33 -12.10 -7.14
N ASN A 74 -2.42 -13.28 -7.76
CA ASN A 74 -1.47 -13.73 -8.79
C ASN A 74 -1.49 -12.85 -10.06
N HIS A 75 -2.63 -12.25 -10.37
CA HIS A 75 -2.81 -11.37 -11.53
C HIS A 75 -2.78 -9.88 -11.18
N TYR A 76 -2.37 -9.53 -9.96
CA TYR A 76 -2.37 -8.14 -9.51
C TYR A 76 -1.47 -7.28 -10.42
N PRO A 77 -2.00 -6.18 -10.98
CA PRO A 77 -1.24 -5.35 -11.90
C PRO A 77 -0.02 -4.74 -11.21
N GLY A 78 1.16 -5.00 -11.77
CA GLY A 78 2.45 -4.55 -11.22
C GLY A 78 3.10 -5.53 -10.23
N GLY A 79 2.45 -6.66 -9.93
CA GLY A 79 2.96 -7.69 -9.03
C GLY A 79 2.90 -7.29 -7.56
N LEU A 80 2.93 -8.29 -6.67
CA LEU A 80 2.98 -8.08 -5.22
C LEU A 80 4.40 -8.30 -4.72
N ARG A 81 4.89 -7.39 -3.88
CA ARG A 81 6.12 -7.60 -3.11
C ARG A 81 5.78 -8.24 -1.77
N PHE A 82 6.34 -9.43 -1.55
CA PHE A 82 6.36 -10.05 -0.24
C PHE A 82 7.52 -9.45 0.53
N THR A 83 7.22 -8.73 1.62
CA THR A 83 8.24 -8.33 2.59
C THR A 83 8.21 -9.36 3.71
N GLU A 84 9.32 -10.08 3.90
CA GLU A 84 9.54 -11.03 5.01
C GLU A 84 9.45 -10.36 6.38
#